data_AF-A0A7S2MQV7-F1
#
_entry.id   AF-A0A7S2MQV7-F1
#
_cell.length_a   1.000
_cell.length_b   1.000
_cell.length_c   1.000
_cell.angle_alpha   90.00
_cell.angle_beta   90.00
_cell.angle_gamma   90.00
#
_symmetry.space_group_name_H-M   'P 1'
#
loop_
_entity.id
_entity.type
_entity.pdbx_description
1 polymer ?
#
loop_
_entity_poly.entity_id
_entity_poly.type
_entity_poly.pdbx_seq_one_letter_code
_entity_poly.pdbx_strand_id
1 'polypeptide(L)'
;ALAATDCNGVPYDGDGLKVIYVVRHGEKNQAGNHLSSMGLARSEYIKLLWGGGANARFATPKAVFANFYNQEFNSVELARPLADKLSLPVISDYNRLNNTQAATAILKKLDETGGPIFVAWEHKNIVNLVHALGCSCGWMENWAGQNWPKTDFDEIFILGLREGSCLGVDLQQEGFNDLVMWRHFIVPVMAWSLVIALAMLLVWIRWRGLGPYRSAIYSTSSISSMSPSSSASPAASEPLLKVV
;
A
#
# COMPACT_ATOMS: atom_id res chain seq x y z
N ALA A 1 -11.36 -12.40 1.53
CA ALA A 1 -10.22 -12.37 0.59
C ALA A 1 -10.72 -11.79 -0.73
N LEU A 2 -9.85 -11.10 -1.48
CA LEU A 2 -10.17 -10.66 -2.84
C LEU A 2 -10.27 -11.89 -3.76
N ALA A 3 -11.29 -11.91 -4.62
CA ALA A 3 -11.47 -12.93 -5.64
C ALA A 3 -10.52 -12.71 -6.81
N ALA A 4 -10.17 -13.77 -7.54
CA ALA A 4 -9.51 -13.63 -8.84
C ALA A 4 -10.52 -13.12 -9.87
N THR A 5 -10.05 -12.34 -10.85
CA THR A 5 -10.84 -11.84 -11.97
C THR A 5 -10.38 -12.46 -13.29
N ASP A 6 -11.21 -12.33 -14.32
CA ASP A 6 -10.84 -12.69 -15.69
C ASP A 6 -9.93 -11.65 -16.35
N CYS A 7 -9.48 -11.94 -17.57
CA CYS A 7 -8.66 -11.01 -18.35
C CYS A 7 -9.31 -9.64 -18.66
N ASN A 8 -10.59 -9.45 -18.32
CA ASN A 8 -11.37 -8.22 -18.48
C ASN A 8 -11.72 -7.56 -17.13
N GLY A 9 -11.26 -8.12 -15.99
CA GLY A 9 -11.55 -7.63 -14.64
C GLY A 9 -12.88 -8.11 -14.04
N VAL A 10 -13.57 -9.07 -14.66
CA VAL A 10 -14.82 -9.66 -14.14
C VAL A 10 -14.48 -10.68 -13.03
N PRO A 11 -14.98 -10.52 -11.79
CA PRO A 11 -14.71 -11.48 -10.71
C PRO A 11 -15.27 -12.89 -11.01
N TYR A 12 -14.51 -13.92 -10.65
CA TYR A 12 -15.02 -15.30 -10.71
C TYR A 12 -15.93 -15.64 -9.52
N ASP A 13 -17.11 -16.12 -9.84
CA ASP A 13 -17.99 -16.85 -8.94
C ASP A 13 -18.11 -18.35 -9.31
N GLY A 14 -18.81 -19.09 -8.46
CA GLY A 14 -19.04 -20.53 -8.61
C GLY A 14 -17.91 -21.43 -8.10
N ASP A 15 -18.27 -22.68 -7.81
CA ASP A 15 -17.39 -23.67 -7.20
C ASP A 15 -16.20 -24.08 -8.10
N GLY A 16 -15.27 -24.83 -7.51
CA GLY A 16 -14.12 -25.42 -8.21
C GLY A 16 -13.02 -24.44 -8.64
N LEU A 17 -13.17 -23.14 -8.37
CA LEU A 17 -12.13 -22.13 -8.59
C LEU A 17 -10.93 -22.40 -7.65
N LYS A 18 -9.74 -22.53 -8.24
CA LYS A 18 -8.45 -22.64 -7.56
C LYS A 18 -7.60 -21.42 -7.90
N VAL A 19 -6.74 -20.99 -6.98
CA VAL A 19 -5.96 -19.75 -7.12
C VAL A 19 -4.47 -20.00 -6.95
N ILE A 20 -3.65 -19.38 -7.81
CA ILE A 20 -2.20 -19.27 -7.63
C ILE A 20 -1.84 -17.78 -7.50
N TYR A 21 -1.11 -17.43 -6.45
CA TYR A 21 -0.49 -16.13 -6.27
C TYR A 21 0.97 -16.20 -6.73
N VAL A 22 1.36 -15.42 -7.73
CA VAL A 22 2.76 -15.32 -8.21
C VAL A 22 3.29 -13.92 -7.91
N VAL A 23 4.32 -13.87 -7.06
CA VAL A 23 4.93 -12.64 -6.54
C VAL A 23 6.39 -12.58 -6.97
N ARG A 24 6.89 -11.37 -7.27
CA ARG A 24 8.31 -11.14 -7.52
C ARG A 24 9.13 -11.33 -6.23
N HIS A 25 10.36 -11.84 -6.35
CA HIS A 25 11.37 -11.73 -5.30
C HIS A 25 11.52 -10.28 -4.78
N GLY A 26 11.74 -10.11 -3.47
CA GLY A 26 11.98 -8.79 -2.87
C GLY A 26 13.31 -8.15 -3.27
N GLU A 27 13.52 -6.92 -2.81
CA GLU A 27 14.68 -6.08 -3.10
C GLU A 27 15.98 -6.78 -2.67
N LYS A 28 16.84 -7.13 -3.64
CA LYS A 28 18.13 -7.81 -3.42
C LYS A 28 19.15 -6.89 -2.73
N ASN A 29 20.09 -7.49 -1.98
CA ASN A 29 21.28 -6.82 -1.47
C ASN A 29 22.31 -6.54 -2.58
N GLN A 30 23.40 -5.82 -2.26
CA GLN A 30 24.44 -5.45 -3.24
C GLN A 30 25.12 -6.66 -3.90
N ALA A 31 25.20 -7.81 -3.21
CA ALA A 31 25.75 -9.05 -3.77
C ALA A 31 24.77 -9.77 -4.72
N GLY A 32 23.51 -9.34 -4.78
CA GLY A 32 22.49 -9.89 -5.67
C GLY A 32 21.86 -11.22 -5.24
N ASN A 33 22.42 -11.91 -4.24
CA ASN A 33 22.03 -13.28 -3.89
C ASN A 33 20.99 -13.37 -2.76
N HIS A 34 20.96 -12.40 -1.85
CA HIS A 34 20.05 -12.35 -0.70
C HIS A 34 19.17 -11.10 -0.75
N LEU A 35 18.14 -11.04 0.08
CA LEU A 35 17.37 -9.82 0.32
C LEU A 35 18.20 -8.73 1.01
N SER A 36 17.85 -7.48 0.71
CA SER A 36 18.24 -6.29 1.44
C SER A 36 17.38 -6.10 2.69
N SER A 37 17.70 -5.11 3.53
CA SER A 37 16.84 -4.69 4.63
C SER A 37 15.42 -4.29 4.19
N MET A 38 15.26 -3.75 2.97
CA MET A 38 13.94 -3.45 2.40
C MET A 38 13.20 -4.74 2.03
N GLY A 39 13.87 -5.66 1.33
CA GLY A 39 13.27 -6.93 0.94
C GLY A 39 12.89 -7.81 2.13
N LEU A 40 13.68 -7.82 3.20
CA LEU A 40 13.34 -8.50 4.47
C LEU A 40 12.12 -7.87 5.14
N ALA A 41 11.99 -6.54 5.12
CA ALA A 41 10.78 -5.86 5.60
C ALA A 41 9.54 -6.15 4.74
N ARG A 42 9.70 -6.28 3.41
CA ARG A 42 8.65 -6.71 2.47
C ARG A 42 8.21 -8.15 2.74
N SER A 43 9.15 -9.04 3.03
CA SER A 43 8.88 -10.44 3.41
C SER A 43 8.02 -10.58 4.67
N GLU A 44 8.33 -9.82 5.73
CA GLU A 44 7.49 -9.76 6.94
C GLU A 44 6.13 -9.07 6.69
N TYR A 45 6.00 -8.22 5.67
CA TYR A 45 4.71 -7.65 5.27
C TYR A 45 3.84 -8.65 4.49
N ILE A 46 4.39 -9.39 3.52
CA ILE A 46 3.72 -10.47 2.78
C ILE A 46 3.03 -11.45 3.74
N LYS A 47 3.73 -11.85 4.81
CA LYS A 47 3.22 -12.67 5.92
C LYS A 47 1.95 -12.13 6.60
N LEU A 48 1.63 -10.84 6.48
CA LEU A 48 0.39 -10.24 7.00
C LEU A 48 -0.79 -10.34 6.02
N LEU A 49 -0.51 -10.38 4.71
CA LEU A 49 -1.52 -10.35 3.64
C LEU A 49 -2.23 -11.70 3.42
N TRP A 50 -1.54 -12.79 3.74
CA TRP A 50 -2.04 -14.17 3.70
C TRP A 50 -2.09 -14.78 5.11
N GLY A 51 -2.82 -15.88 5.31
CA GLY A 51 -2.80 -16.63 6.57
C GLY A 51 -3.74 -16.08 7.66
N GLY A 52 -4.73 -15.28 7.30
CA GLY A 52 -5.72 -14.72 8.23
C GLY A 52 -5.17 -13.64 9.17
N GLY A 53 -6.10 -13.05 9.93
CA GLY A 53 -5.90 -11.84 10.73
C GLY A 53 -6.52 -10.59 10.09
N ALA A 54 -6.55 -9.47 10.81
CA ALA A 54 -7.23 -8.25 10.39
C ALA A 54 -6.67 -7.62 9.09
N ASN A 55 -5.40 -7.89 8.77
CA ASN A 55 -4.71 -7.35 7.59
C ASN A 55 -4.74 -8.31 6.37
N ALA A 56 -5.38 -9.48 6.49
CA ALA A 56 -5.33 -10.50 5.46
C ALA A 56 -6.23 -10.16 4.25
N ARG A 57 -5.60 -9.73 3.15
CA ARG A 57 -6.27 -9.41 1.88
C ARG A 57 -6.59 -10.66 1.05
N PHE A 58 -5.77 -11.71 1.16
CA PHE A 58 -5.78 -12.88 0.27
C PHE A 58 -6.11 -14.19 1.00
N ALA A 59 -6.47 -15.22 0.24
CA ALA A 59 -6.88 -16.51 0.80
C ALA A 59 -5.65 -17.36 1.18
N THR A 60 -5.67 -17.95 2.39
CA THR A 60 -4.52 -18.66 2.98
C THR A 60 -4.00 -19.80 2.09
N PRO A 61 -2.73 -19.75 1.60
CA PRO A 61 -2.16 -20.79 0.76
C PRO A 61 -2.01 -22.13 1.48
N LYS A 62 -1.97 -23.21 0.69
CA LYS A 62 -1.77 -24.60 1.14
C LYS A 62 -0.39 -25.15 0.78
N ALA A 63 0.34 -24.47 -0.10
CA ALA A 63 1.76 -24.69 -0.33
C ALA A 63 2.46 -23.39 -0.73
N VAL A 64 3.77 -23.37 -0.54
CA VAL A 64 4.65 -22.24 -0.83
C VAL A 64 5.78 -22.74 -1.72
N PHE A 65 5.94 -22.14 -2.90
CA PHE A 65 7.05 -22.40 -3.82
C PHE A 65 7.97 -21.18 -3.91
N ALA A 66 9.25 -21.39 -4.16
CA ALA A 66 10.21 -20.33 -4.41
C ALA A 66 11.25 -20.73 -5.47
N ASN A 67 11.64 -19.79 -6.34
CA ASN A 67 12.81 -19.96 -7.21
C ASN A 67 14.08 -20.10 -6.36
N PHE A 68 14.93 -21.08 -6.67
CA PHE A 68 16.29 -21.15 -6.13
C PHE A 68 17.30 -21.51 -7.23
N TYR A 69 18.14 -20.54 -7.61
CA TYR A 69 19.14 -20.68 -8.68
C TYR A 69 20.51 -20.23 -8.18
N ASN A 70 21.55 -21.05 -8.28
CA ASN A 70 22.96 -20.70 -7.97
C ASN A 70 23.13 -19.82 -6.70
N GLN A 71 22.49 -20.22 -5.58
CA GLN A 71 22.54 -19.48 -4.30
C GLN A 71 21.86 -18.09 -4.32
N GLU A 72 21.01 -17.78 -5.30
CA GLU A 72 20.03 -16.68 -5.24
C GLU A 72 18.88 -17.04 -4.28
N PHE A 73 19.13 -16.93 -2.96
CA PHE A 73 18.18 -17.19 -1.88
C PHE A 73 17.01 -16.20 -1.80
N ASN A 74 17.12 -15.02 -2.41
CA ASN A 74 16.15 -13.91 -2.28
C ASN A 74 14.66 -14.28 -2.46
N SER A 75 14.29 -15.26 -3.29
CA SER A 75 12.89 -15.71 -3.41
C SER A 75 12.48 -16.63 -2.25
N VAL A 76 13.39 -17.50 -1.80
CA VAL A 76 13.21 -18.41 -0.66
C VAL A 76 13.10 -17.61 0.64
N GLU A 77 13.93 -16.58 0.79
CA GLU A 77 13.89 -15.64 1.92
C GLU A 77 12.58 -14.85 1.94
N LEU A 78 12.09 -14.37 0.79
CA LEU A 78 10.81 -13.64 0.72
C LEU A 78 9.64 -14.50 1.19
N ALA A 79 9.61 -15.76 0.75
CA ALA A 79 8.55 -16.72 1.05
C ALA A 79 8.59 -17.27 2.49
N ARG A 80 9.76 -17.31 3.13
CA ARG A 80 9.97 -18.06 4.38
C ARG A 80 9.08 -17.58 5.55
N PRO A 81 8.98 -16.30 5.91
CA PRO A 81 8.15 -15.87 7.04
C PRO A 81 6.64 -16.16 6.87
N LEU A 82 6.15 -16.23 5.63
CA LEU A 82 4.80 -16.70 5.33
C LEU A 82 4.68 -18.22 5.48
N ALA A 83 5.65 -18.98 4.98
CA ALA A 83 5.69 -20.44 5.12
C ALA A 83 5.75 -20.84 6.61
N ASP A 84 6.61 -20.20 7.40
CA ASP A 84 6.77 -20.39 8.83
C ASP A 84 5.47 -20.07 9.59
N LYS A 85 4.79 -18.94 9.27
CA LYS A 85 3.46 -18.58 9.83
C LYS A 85 2.42 -19.68 9.60
N LEU A 86 2.52 -20.41 8.48
CA LEU A 86 1.57 -21.44 8.07
C LEU A 86 2.02 -22.87 8.44
N SER A 87 3.19 -23.03 9.05
CA SER A 87 3.84 -24.35 9.26
C SER A 87 4.00 -25.16 7.97
N LEU A 88 4.25 -24.48 6.85
CA LEU A 88 4.48 -25.07 5.53
C LEU A 88 5.98 -25.05 5.17
N PRO A 89 6.49 -26.05 4.42
CA PRO A 89 7.82 -25.96 3.82
C PRO A 89 7.82 -24.97 2.65
N VAL A 90 8.94 -24.30 2.41
CA VAL A 90 9.23 -23.61 1.14
C VAL A 90 9.76 -24.64 0.15
N ILE A 91 8.99 -24.94 -0.89
CA ILE A 91 9.39 -25.87 -1.96
C ILE A 91 10.31 -25.10 -2.92
N SER A 92 11.60 -25.43 -2.92
CA SER A 92 12.64 -24.70 -3.66
C SER A 92 13.51 -25.59 -4.56
N ASP A 93 12.98 -26.73 -5.00
CA ASP A 93 13.65 -27.66 -5.92
C ASP A 93 13.67 -27.16 -7.38
N TYR A 94 12.97 -26.04 -7.64
CA TYR A 94 12.76 -25.48 -8.97
C TYR A 94 13.35 -24.07 -9.10
N ASN A 95 13.70 -23.70 -10.33
CA ASN A 95 14.37 -22.44 -10.62
C ASN A 95 13.93 -21.84 -11.96
N ARG A 96 14.29 -20.57 -12.17
CA ARG A 96 13.95 -19.75 -13.33
C ARG A 96 14.25 -20.33 -14.72
N LEU A 97 15.15 -21.31 -14.85
CA LEU A 97 15.45 -21.97 -16.13
C LEU A 97 14.50 -23.15 -16.42
N ASN A 98 13.74 -23.59 -15.42
CA ASN A 98 12.94 -24.83 -15.43
C ASN A 98 11.43 -24.53 -15.27
N ASN A 99 10.95 -23.38 -15.78
CA ASN A 99 9.58 -22.88 -15.55
C ASN A 99 8.48 -23.92 -15.83
N THR A 100 8.60 -24.74 -16.89
CA THR A 100 7.65 -25.81 -17.20
C THR A 100 7.57 -26.88 -16.11
N GLN A 101 8.72 -27.29 -15.54
CA GLN A 101 8.78 -28.28 -14.47
C GLN A 101 8.23 -27.70 -13.16
N ALA A 102 8.53 -26.44 -12.88
CA ALA A 102 7.96 -25.70 -11.76
C ALA A 102 6.43 -25.61 -11.87
N ALA A 103 5.91 -25.25 -13.05
CA ALA A 103 4.49 -25.18 -13.33
C ALA A 103 3.79 -26.54 -13.16
N THR A 104 4.36 -27.63 -13.69
CA THR A 104 3.82 -28.99 -13.47
C THR A 104 3.74 -29.34 -11.99
N ALA A 105 4.76 -29.00 -11.19
CA ALA A 105 4.76 -29.25 -9.75
C ALA A 105 3.76 -28.37 -8.97
N ILE A 106 3.62 -27.10 -9.36
CA ILE A 106 2.64 -26.15 -8.80
C ILE A 106 1.21 -26.61 -9.10
N LEU A 107 0.90 -26.98 -10.35
CA LEU A 107 -0.43 -27.50 -10.74
C LEU A 107 -0.75 -28.81 -10.01
N LYS A 108 0.20 -29.76 -9.96
CA LYS A 108 0.04 -31.00 -9.16
C LYS A 108 -0.26 -30.70 -7.69
N LYS A 109 0.40 -29.71 -7.09
CA LYS A 109 0.15 -29.31 -5.69
C LYS A 109 -1.18 -28.55 -5.51
N LEU A 110 -1.60 -27.77 -6.51
CA LEU A 110 -2.92 -27.13 -6.58
C LEU A 110 -4.05 -28.17 -6.62
N ASP A 111 -3.83 -29.28 -7.32
CA ASP A 111 -4.76 -30.41 -7.35
C ASP A 111 -4.76 -31.24 -6.06
N GLU A 112 -3.58 -31.56 -5.52
CA GLU A 112 -3.45 -32.28 -4.24
C GLU A 112 -4.05 -31.56 -3.02
N THR A 113 -4.08 -30.22 -3.04
CA THR A 113 -4.47 -29.41 -1.87
C THR A 113 -5.75 -28.59 -2.04
N GLY A 114 -6.29 -28.50 -3.26
CA GLY A 114 -7.33 -27.53 -3.63
C GLY A 114 -6.83 -26.08 -3.74
N GLY A 115 -5.61 -25.78 -3.30
CA GLY A 115 -5.06 -24.43 -3.23
C GLY A 115 -5.68 -23.55 -2.12
N PRO A 116 -5.38 -22.24 -2.12
CA PRO A 116 -4.48 -21.54 -3.04
C PRO A 116 -3.01 -21.97 -2.92
N ILE A 117 -2.18 -21.58 -3.89
CA ILE A 117 -0.71 -21.76 -3.87
C ILE A 117 -0.04 -20.38 -3.89
N PHE A 118 1.05 -20.20 -3.15
CA PHE A 118 1.90 -19.01 -3.21
C PHE A 118 3.23 -19.34 -3.89
N VAL A 119 3.72 -18.45 -4.75
CA VAL A 119 4.95 -18.64 -5.52
C VAL A 119 5.79 -17.36 -5.53
N ALA A 120 7.00 -17.40 -4.98
CA ALA A 120 7.97 -16.31 -5.08
C ALA A 120 8.98 -16.58 -6.21
N TRP A 121 9.02 -15.74 -7.25
CA TRP A 121 9.77 -16.04 -8.48
C TRP A 121 10.74 -14.94 -8.93
N GLU A 122 11.48 -15.21 -10.00
CA GLU A 122 12.51 -14.32 -10.55
C GLU A 122 11.95 -13.43 -11.66
N HIS A 123 12.24 -12.13 -11.63
CA HIS A 123 11.53 -11.11 -12.42
C HIS A 123 11.61 -11.32 -13.94
N LYS A 124 12.72 -11.83 -14.47
CA LYS A 124 12.83 -12.17 -15.91
C LYS A 124 12.01 -13.38 -16.34
N ASN A 125 11.45 -14.13 -15.39
CA ASN A 125 10.84 -15.44 -15.62
C ASN A 125 9.44 -15.61 -15.02
N ILE A 126 8.86 -14.57 -14.39
CA ILE A 126 7.46 -14.63 -13.91
C ILE A 126 6.50 -14.89 -15.08
N VAL A 127 6.62 -14.13 -16.17
CA VAL A 127 5.78 -14.30 -17.37
C VAL A 127 5.94 -15.70 -17.98
N ASN A 128 7.18 -16.19 -18.06
CA ASN A 128 7.49 -17.55 -18.53
C ASN A 128 6.85 -18.63 -17.64
N LEU A 129 6.78 -18.41 -16.32
CA LEU A 129 6.09 -19.31 -15.39
C LEU A 129 4.56 -19.24 -15.54
N VAL A 130 3.98 -18.05 -15.71
CA VAL A 130 2.53 -17.86 -15.89
C VAL A 130 2.04 -18.53 -17.19
N HIS A 131 2.77 -18.38 -18.30
CA HIS A 131 2.47 -19.12 -19.52
C HIS A 131 2.67 -20.63 -19.36
N ALA A 132 3.69 -21.07 -18.60
CA ALA A 132 3.87 -22.50 -18.28
C ALA A 132 2.77 -23.08 -17.37
N LEU A 133 2.10 -22.23 -16.58
CA LEU A 133 0.90 -22.56 -15.80
C LEU A 133 -0.40 -22.55 -16.65
N GLY A 134 -0.30 -22.36 -17.97
CA GLY A 134 -1.42 -22.37 -18.91
C GLY A 134 -2.18 -21.04 -18.98
N CYS A 135 -1.68 -19.97 -18.36
CA CYS A 135 -2.35 -18.67 -18.34
C CYS A 135 -1.86 -17.74 -19.46
N SER A 136 -2.81 -17.11 -20.16
CA SER A 136 -2.57 -15.97 -21.03
C SER A 136 -3.76 -15.01 -21.00
N CYS A 137 -3.50 -13.72 -21.22
CA CYS A 137 -4.49 -12.66 -21.41
C CYS A 137 -3.96 -11.72 -22.49
N GLY A 138 -4.83 -11.12 -23.31
CA GLY A 138 -4.39 -10.24 -24.41
C GLY A 138 -3.52 -9.06 -23.97
N TRP A 139 -3.72 -8.54 -22.75
CA TRP A 139 -2.86 -7.49 -22.19
C TRP A 139 -1.45 -8.00 -21.81
N MET A 140 -1.30 -9.29 -21.46
CA MET A 140 -0.01 -9.96 -21.23
C MET A 140 0.74 -10.31 -22.53
N GLU A 141 0.12 -10.25 -23.71
CA GLU A 141 0.85 -10.43 -24.97
C GLU A 141 1.92 -9.35 -25.15
N ASN A 142 1.66 -8.13 -24.66
CA ASN A 142 2.66 -7.07 -24.57
C ASN A 142 3.83 -7.41 -23.63
N TRP A 143 3.62 -8.32 -22.66
CA TRP A 143 4.64 -8.79 -21.72
C TRP A 143 5.37 -10.05 -22.24
N ALA A 144 4.93 -10.66 -23.34
CA ALA A 144 5.57 -11.85 -23.91
C ALA A 144 7.00 -11.54 -24.36
N GLY A 145 7.99 -12.18 -23.71
CA GLY A 145 9.41 -11.88 -23.92
C GLY A 145 9.92 -10.60 -23.24
N GLN A 146 9.06 -9.83 -22.57
CA GLN A 146 9.48 -8.76 -21.67
C GLN A 146 9.80 -9.31 -20.27
N ASN A 147 10.66 -8.59 -19.54
CA ASN A 147 10.97 -8.90 -18.15
C ASN A 147 10.01 -8.11 -17.26
N TRP A 148 9.54 -8.71 -16.16
CA TRP A 148 8.81 -7.96 -15.13
C TRP A 148 9.62 -6.72 -14.71
N PRO A 149 9.00 -5.52 -14.56
CA PRO A 149 9.74 -4.28 -14.39
C PRO A 149 10.72 -4.33 -13.21
N LYS A 150 12.00 -4.01 -13.46
CA LYS A 150 13.07 -4.11 -12.44
C LYS A 150 12.81 -3.29 -11.18
N THR A 151 11.99 -2.24 -11.28
CA THR A 151 11.60 -1.32 -10.21
C THR A 151 10.30 -1.70 -9.51
N ASP A 152 9.44 -2.53 -10.11
CA ASP A 152 8.22 -2.98 -9.43
C ASP A 152 8.48 -4.22 -8.59
N PHE A 153 8.19 -4.12 -7.31
CA PHE A 153 8.24 -5.20 -6.33
C PHE A 153 6.87 -5.40 -5.63
N ASP A 154 5.85 -4.64 -6.04
CA ASP A 154 4.59 -4.51 -5.30
C ASP A 154 3.44 -5.20 -6.02
N GLU A 155 3.48 -5.38 -7.34
CA GLU A 155 2.43 -6.07 -8.07
C GLU A 155 2.49 -7.60 -7.86
N ILE A 156 1.31 -8.23 -7.89
CA ILE A 156 1.09 -9.68 -7.73
C ILE A 156 0.20 -10.14 -8.89
N PHE A 157 0.60 -11.20 -9.58
CA PHE A 157 -0.33 -11.92 -10.45
C PHE A 157 -1.20 -12.86 -9.60
N ILE A 158 -2.52 -12.77 -9.78
CA ILE A 158 -3.49 -13.69 -9.19
C ILE A 158 -4.09 -14.50 -10.34
N LEU A 159 -3.74 -15.78 -10.43
CA LEU A 159 -4.20 -16.68 -11.48
C LEU A 159 -5.46 -17.41 -11.02
N GLY A 160 -6.54 -17.30 -11.79
CA GLY A 160 -7.77 -18.09 -11.58
C GLY A 160 -7.78 -19.34 -12.46
N LEU A 161 -7.92 -20.52 -11.85
CA LEU A 161 -7.96 -21.80 -12.57
C LEU A 161 -9.19 -22.62 -12.19
N ARG A 162 -9.75 -23.38 -13.15
CA ARG A 162 -10.83 -24.35 -12.95
C ARG A 162 -10.55 -25.56 -13.84
N GLU A 163 -10.67 -26.77 -13.30
CA GLU A 163 -10.44 -28.04 -14.02
C GLU A 163 -9.08 -28.10 -14.76
N GLY A 164 -8.02 -27.55 -14.15
CA GLY A 164 -6.67 -27.50 -14.71
C GLY A 164 -6.46 -26.45 -15.82
N SER A 165 -7.53 -25.83 -16.32
CA SER A 165 -7.46 -24.72 -17.27
C SER A 165 -7.35 -23.39 -16.53
N CYS A 166 -6.50 -22.50 -17.03
CA CYS A 166 -6.50 -21.11 -16.58
C CYS A 166 -7.70 -20.37 -17.17
N LEU A 167 -8.47 -19.72 -16.31
CA LEU A 167 -9.60 -18.89 -16.72
C LEU A 167 -9.13 -17.46 -17.04
N GLY A 168 -8.16 -16.95 -16.28
CA GLY A 168 -7.69 -15.57 -16.38
C GLY A 168 -6.63 -15.19 -15.35
N VAL A 169 -6.11 -13.97 -15.50
CA VAL A 169 -5.07 -13.37 -14.66
C VAL A 169 -5.53 -11.98 -14.23
N ASP A 170 -5.40 -11.71 -12.94
CA ASP A 170 -5.57 -10.40 -12.33
C ASP A 170 -4.20 -9.85 -11.85
N LEU A 171 -4.08 -8.53 -11.75
CA LEU A 171 -2.86 -7.82 -11.37
C LEU A 171 -3.17 -6.86 -10.21
N GLN A 172 -2.72 -7.19 -9.00
CA GLN A 172 -3.00 -6.40 -7.80
C GLN A 172 -1.73 -5.99 -7.06
N GLN A 173 -1.69 -4.74 -6.56
CA GLN A 173 -0.62 -4.26 -5.70
C GLN A 173 -0.74 -4.82 -4.28
N GLU A 174 0.36 -5.20 -3.67
CA GLU A 174 0.44 -5.74 -2.30
C GLU A 174 0.29 -4.64 -1.24
N GLY A 175 0.71 -3.41 -1.54
CA GLY A 175 0.56 -2.21 -0.70
C GLY A 175 1.76 -1.89 0.20
N PHE A 176 2.93 -2.51 -0.02
CA PHE A 176 4.11 -2.25 0.82
C PHE A 176 4.70 -0.87 0.53
N ASN A 177 4.76 -0.47 -0.74
CA ASN A 177 5.24 0.85 -1.15
C ASN A 177 4.45 1.99 -0.48
N ASP A 178 3.13 1.84 -0.32
CA ASP A 178 2.28 2.81 0.37
C ASP A 178 2.60 2.89 1.88
N LEU A 179 2.87 1.75 2.52
CA LEU A 179 3.30 1.73 3.93
C LEU A 179 4.67 2.34 4.14
N VAL A 180 5.60 2.14 3.20
CA VAL A 180 6.92 2.81 3.20
C VAL A 180 6.72 4.32 3.04
N MET A 181 5.88 4.76 2.11
CA MET A 181 5.54 6.18 1.90
C MET A 181 4.94 6.81 3.16
N TRP A 182 3.93 6.17 3.76
CA TRP A 182 3.28 6.62 4.97
C TRP A 182 4.24 6.73 6.16
N ARG A 183 5.02 5.68 6.42
CA ARG A 183 5.89 5.60 7.60
C ARG A 183 7.10 6.52 7.52
N HIS A 184 7.70 6.70 6.33
CA HIS A 184 8.95 7.45 6.18
C HIS A 184 8.78 8.90 5.73
N PHE A 185 7.63 9.28 5.16
CA PHE A 185 7.37 10.66 4.72
C PHE A 185 6.16 11.29 5.43
N ILE A 186 4.98 10.67 5.36
CA ILE A 186 3.74 11.29 5.86
C ILE A 186 3.75 11.43 7.40
N VAL A 187 4.06 10.36 8.13
CA VAL A 187 4.09 10.39 9.61
C VAL A 187 5.11 11.41 10.15
N PRO A 188 6.37 11.46 9.68
CA PRO A 188 7.30 12.52 10.07
C PRO A 188 6.81 13.93 9.73
N VAL A 189 6.26 14.17 8.54
CA VAL A 189 5.74 15.49 8.14
C VAL A 189 4.60 15.93 9.04
N MET A 190 3.65 15.04 9.39
CA MET A 190 2.58 15.37 10.32
C MET A 190 3.08 15.61 11.75
N ALA A 191 4.05 14.83 12.24
CA ALA A 191 4.67 15.04 13.55
C ALA A 191 5.38 16.40 13.64
N TRP A 192 6.18 16.77 12.63
CA TRP A 192 6.81 18.09 12.56
C TRP A 192 5.79 19.23 12.43
N SER A 193 4.71 19.02 11.66
CA SER A 193 3.63 20.00 11.52
C SER A 193 2.92 20.28 12.85
N LEU A 194 2.69 19.25 13.66
CA LEU A 194 2.15 19.39 15.02
C LEU A 194 3.11 20.13 15.95
N VAL A 195 4.41 19.83 15.91
CA VAL A 195 5.43 20.55 16.69
C VAL A 195 5.48 22.04 16.31
N ILE A 196 5.43 22.36 15.02
CA ILE A 196 5.41 23.74 14.52
C ILE A 196 4.11 24.45 14.93
N ALA A 197 2.95 23.80 14.82
CA ALA A 197 1.66 24.35 15.25
C ALA A 197 1.62 24.64 16.77
N LEU A 198 2.15 23.73 17.59
CA LEU A 198 2.28 23.94 19.04
C LEU A 198 3.25 25.08 19.37
N ALA A 199 4.38 25.20 18.66
CA ALA A 199 5.29 26.32 18.83
C ALA A 199 4.64 27.67 18.47
N MET A 200 3.91 27.74 17.35
CA MET A 200 3.15 28.93 16.96
C MET A 200 2.06 29.28 17.98
N LEU A 201 1.35 28.28 18.51
CA LEU A 201 0.35 28.47 19.56
C LEU A 201 0.98 29.04 20.85
N LEU A 202 2.13 28.51 21.27
CA LEU A 202 2.86 29.03 22.44
C LEU A 202 3.35 30.47 22.23
N VAL A 203 3.82 30.80 21.03
CA VAL A 203 4.18 32.19 20.65
C VAL A 203 2.96 33.10 20.69
N TRP A 204 1.82 32.67 20.16
CA TRP A 204 0.56 33.42 20.18
C TRP A 204 0.01 33.63 21.60
N ILE A 205 0.04 32.59 22.44
CA ILE A 205 -0.33 32.67 23.87
C ILE A 205 0.59 33.67 24.58
N ARG A 206 1.91 33.59 24.37
CA ARG A 206 2.88 34.53 24.96
C ARG A 206 2.66 35.96 24.49
N TRP A 207 2.35 36.16 23.21
CA TRP A 207 2.06 37.49 22.64
C TRP A 207 0.78 38.10 23.23
N ARG A 208 -0.31 37.31 23.36
CA ARG A 208 -1.55 37.77 24.00
C ARG A 208 -1.43 37.95 25.51
N GLY A 209 -0.67 37.10 26.20
CA GLY A 209 -0.36 37.23 27.63
C GLY A 209 0.54 38.43 27.96
N LEU A 210 1.21 39.01 26.96
CA LEU A 210 1.96 40.27 27.04
C LEU A 210 1.15 41.47 26.50
N GLY A 211 -0.16 41.32 26.31
CA GLY A 211 -1.06 42.45 26.12
C GLY A 211 -0.92 43.44 27.29
N PRO A 212 -0.82 44.75 27.04
CA PRO A 212 -0.38 45.69 28.06
C PRO A 212 -1.38 45.77 29.21
N TYR A 213 -0.89 45.55 30.43
CA TYR A 213 -1.52 46.04 31.67
C TYR A 213 -1.52 47.58 31.63
N ARG A 214 -2.45 48.16 30.85
CA ARG A 214 -2.72 49.60 30.89
C ARG A 214 -3.36 49.91 32.23
N SER A 215 -2.51 50.28 33.18
CA SER A 215 -2.92 50.85 34.46
C SER A 215 -3.91 51.98 34.22
N ALA A 216 -5.14 51.80 34.70
CA ALA A 216 -6.18 52.83 34.68
C ALA A 216 -5.86 53.90 35.74
N ILE A 217 -4.87 54.74 35.44
CA ILE A 217 -4.52 55.90 36.27
C ILE A 217 -5.63 56.93 36.10
N TYR A 218 -6.53 56.98 37.07
CA TYR A 218 -7.43 58.10 37.26
C TYR A 218 -6.60 59.38 37.45
N SER A 219 -6.88 60.40 36.63
CA SER A 219 -6.38 61.76 36.85
C SER A 219 -7.57 62.71 36.80
N THR A 220 -7.99 63.16 37.98
CA THR A 220 -9.07 64.13 38.16
C THR A 220 -8.52 65.55 38.10
N SER A 221 -8.97 66.34 37.11
CA SER A 221 -8.75 67.79 37.05
C SER A 221 -10.00 68.48 36.51
N SER A 222 -10.34 69.65 37.06
CA SER A 222 -11.70 70.19 37.02
C SER A 222 -11.80 71.63 36.50
N ILE A 223 -12.82 71.87 35.66
CA ILE A 223 -13.60 73.12 35.52
C ILE A 223 -12.86 74.40 35.06
N SER A 224 -13.25 74.92 33.89
CA SER A 224 -13.68 76.32 33.62
C SER A 224 -13.95 76.48 32.11
N SER A 225 -15.18 76.33 31.60
CA SER A 225 -16.33 77.27 31.65
C SER A 225 -16.25 78.45 30.66
N MET A 226 -16.74 78.27 29.43
CA MET A 226 -17.26 79.39 28.60
C MET A 226 -18.24 78.90 27.53
N SER A 227 -19.33 79.66 27.33
CA SER A 227 -20.48 79.44 26.42
C SER A 227 -21.39 80.69 26.50
N PRO A 228 -22.46 80.88 25.68
CA PRO A 228 -22.87 80.16 24.46
C PRO A 228 -23.16 81.12 23.25
N SER A 229 -23.37 80.56 22.06
CA SER A 229 -24.46 81.03 21.16
C SER A 229 -24.87 80.01 20.09
N SER A 230 -26.20 79.84 20.01
CA SER A 230 -27.10 79.36 18.93
C SER A 230 -26.58 79.30 17.47
N SER A 231 -27.15 78.49 16.55
CA SER A 231 -28.57 78.11 16.43
C SER A 231 -28.86 76.84 15.57
N ALA A 232 -30.14 76.41 15.59
CA ALA A 232 -30.90 75.66 14.55
C ALA A 232 -30.63 74.16 14.27
N SER A 233 -31.61 73.35 14.67
CA SER A 233 -32.06 72.06 14.08
C SER A 233 -33.44 72.28 13.42
N PRO A 234 -34.21 71.30 12.85
CA PRO A 234 -34.03 69.83 12.70
C PRO A 234 -33.68 69.46 11.23
N ALA A 235 -33.93 68.30 10.59
CA ALA A 235 -34.68 67.04 10.84
C ALA A 235 -33.96 65.87 10.07
N ALA A 236 -34.05 64.57 10.36
CA ALA A 236 -35.07 63.62 10.85
C ALA A 236 -35.93 62.92 9.77
N SER A 237 -35.46 61.77 9.24
CA SER A 237 -36.29 60.61 8.86
C SER A 237 -35.49 59.32 8.56
N GLU A 238 -36.03 58.19 9.04
CA GLU A 238 -35.80 56.80 8.61
C GLU A 238 -37.11 56.30 7.94
N PRO A 239 -37.24 55.08 7.37
CA PRO A 239 -36.27 54.15 6.78
C PRO A 239 -36.79 53.61 5.39
N LEU A 240 -36.54 52.33 5.07
CA LEU A 240 -36.98 51.49 3.91
C LEU A 240 -36.04 51.50 2.67
N LEU A 241 -35.62 50.41 2.01
CA LEU A 241 -36.01 48.98 1.85
C LEU A 241 -36.63 48.66 0.46
N LYS A 242 -35.81 48.05 -0.40
CA LYS A 242 -36.05 47.12 -1.54
C LYS A 242 -34.67 46.81 -2.17
N VAL A 243 -34.27 45.61 -2.59
CA VAL A 243 -34.93 44.53 -3.35
C VAL A 243 -35.19 44.90 -4.81
N VAL A 244 -34.15 44.69 -5.63
CA VAL A 244 -34.17 43.77 -6.79
C VAL A 244 -32.88 42.94 -6.71
#